data_AF-A0A5S5BJZ5-F1
#
_entry.id   AF-A0A5S5BJZ5-F1
#
_cell.length_a   1.000
_cell.length_b   1.000
_cell.length_c   1.000
_cell.angle_alpha   90.00
_cell.angle_beta   90.00
_cell.angle_gamma   90.00
#
_symmetry.space_group_name_H-M   'P 1'
#
loop_
_entity.id
_entity.type
_entity.pdbx_description
1 polymer ?
#
loop_
_entity_poly.entity_id
_entity_poly.type
_entity_poly.pdbx_seq_one_letter_code
_entity_poly.pdbx_strand_id
1 'polypeptide(L)'
;MKFIYNSVSCDAEHYFKDQDIVVRFYDEKREQHENHIVNLVLVDPGYGYLCLKYKGKDSALLSGVLDEGFFNTDEIVEAAIDFIKTLSPDVKNRYVPYHISRVKKSSYVEYNGEY
;
A
#
# COMPACT_ATOMS: atom_id res chain seq x y z
N MET A 1 2.20 -9.70 -6.28
CA MET A 1 3.50 -10.05 -5.65
C MET A 1 3.26 -10.23 -4.14
N LYS A 2 4.16 -10.86 -3.38
CA LYS A 2 3.96 -11.05 -1.94
C LYS A 2 4.89 -10.15 -1.13
N PHE A 3 4.33 -9.46 -0.15
CA PHE A 3 5.08 -8.85 0.95
C PHE A 3 5.14 -9.86 2.09
N ILE A 4 6.35 -10.13 2.59
CA ILE A 4 6.58 -11.14 3.64
C ILE A 4 7.49 -10.51 4.70
N TYR A 5 7.05 -10.54 5.95
CA TYR A 5 7.84 -10.14 7.10
C TYR A 5 7.60 -11.12 8.25
N ASN A 6 8.64 -11.86 8.66
CA ASN A 6 8.55 -12.95 9.62
C ASN A 6 7.46 -13.97 9.25
N SER A 7 6.46 -14.17 10.12
CA SER A 7 5.32 -15.08 9.91
C SER A 7 4.10 -14.39 9.27
N VAL A 8 4.18 -13.10 8.99
CA VAL A 8 3.08 -12.32 8.41
C VAL A 8 3.35 -12.09 6.92
N SER A 9 2.31 -12.22 6.10
CA SER A 9 2.38 -11.93 4.67
C SER A 9 1.09 -11.36 4.14
N CYS A 10 1.19 -10.55 3.10
CA CYS A 10 0.06 -10.06 2.32
C CYS A 10 0.44 -9.95 0.84
N ASP A 11 -0.57 -9.73 0.01
CA ASP A 11 -0.37 -9.37 -1.38
C ASP A 11 0.05 -7.92 -1.50
N ALA A 12 0.92 -7.66 -2.47
CA ALA A 12 1.31 -6.34 -2.88
C ALA A 12 1.10 -6.21 -4.39
N GLU A 13 0.63 -5.04 -4.79
CA GLU A 13 0.53 -4.62 -6.18
C GLU A 13 1.18 -3.25 -6.32
N HIS A 14 1.87 -3.01 -7.44
CA HIS A 14 2.55 -1.75 -7.67
C HIS A 14 2.08 -1.09 -8.96
N TYR A 15 2.03 0.24 -8.92
CA TYR A 15 1.68 1.10 -10.03
C TYR A 15 2.80 2.10 -10.25
N PHE A 16 3.14 2.33 -11.50
CA PHE A 16 4.13 3.33 -11.89
C PHE A 16 3.46 4.53 -12.54
N LYS A 17 3.96 5.71 -12.20
CA LYS A 17 3.71 6.92 -12.97
C LYS A 17 5.05 7.62 -13.18
N ASP A 18 5.55 7.58 -14.40
CA ASP A 18 6.93 7.96 -14.71
C ASP A 18 7.92 7.15 -13.85
N GLN A 19 8.61 7.81 -12.92
CA GLN A 19 9.51 7.16 -11.95
C GLN A 19 8.82 6.89 -10.61
N ASP A 20 7.68 7.52 -10.33
CA ASP A 20 6.99 7.39 -9.05
C ASP A 20 6.35 6.00 -8.92
N ILE A 21 6.34 5.48 -7.70
CA ILE A 21 5.80 4.14 -7.37
C ILE A 21 4.72 4.29 -6.32
N VAL A 22 3.59 3.63 -6.55
CA VAL A 22 2.60 3.34 -5.52
C VAL A 22 2.57 1.84 -5.29
N VAL A 23 2.66 1.40 -4.05
CA VAL A 23 2.49 0.00 -3.66
C VAL A 23 1.24 -0.10 -2.79
N ARG A 24 0.25 -0.89 -3.22
CA ARG A 24 -0.93 -1.26 -2.43
C ARG A 24 -0.65 -2.60 -1.75
N PHE A 25 -0.98 -2.70 -0.46
CA PHE A 25 -0.91 -3.93 0.33
C PHE A 25 -2.32 -4.43 0.61
N TYR A 26 -2.61 -5.69 0.34
CA TYR A 26 -3.98 -6.25 0.41
C TYR A 26 -3.97 -7.76 0.64
N ASP A 27 -5.14 -8.35 0.83
CA ASP A 27 -5.34 -9.80 0.87
C ASP A 27 -6.10 -10.20 -0.39
N GLU A 28 -5.45 -10.91 -1.31
CA GLU A 28 -6.07 -11.33 -2.58
C GLU A 28 -7.34 -12.16 -2.36
N LYS A 29 -7.48 -12.86 -1.22
CA LYS A 29 -8.69 -13.62 -0.89
C LYS A 29 -9.91 -12.75 -0.61
N ARG A 30 -9.70 -11.44 -0.39
CA ARG A 30 -10.74 -10.43 -0.13
C ARG A 30 -11.02 -9.55 -1.34
N GLU A 31 -10.30 -9.75 -2.44
CA GLU A 31 -10.54 -9.03 -3.69
C GLU A 31 -11.84 -9.51 -4.34
N GLN A 32 -12.53 -8.56 -4.97
CA GLN A 32 -13.78 -8.80 -5.67
C GLN A 32 -13.43 -9.33 -7.06
N HIS A 33 -14.09 -10.41 -7.47
CA HIS A 33 -14.03 -10.89 -8.84
C HIS A 33 -15.17 -10.27 -9.65
N GLU A 34 -14.99 -10.11 -10.96
CA GLU A 34 -15.97 -9.48 -11.86
C GLU A 34 -17.36 -10.14 -11.76
N ASN A 35 -17.40 -11.47 -11.64
CA ASN A 35 -18.63 -12.23 -11.46
C ASN A 35 -19.28 -12.10 -10.07
N HIS A 36 -18.61 -11.45 -9.10
CA HIS A 36 -19.14 -11.11 -7.78
C HIS A 36 -19.69 -9.69 -7.72
N ILE A 37 -19.56 -8.90 -8.80
CA ILE A 37 -20.17 -7.57 -8.91
C ILE A 37 -21.69 -7.78 -9.12
N VAL A 38 -22.41 -7.99 -8.01
CA VAL A 38 -23.87 -7.94 -7.93
C VAL A 38 -24.31 -6.64 -7.23
N ASN A 39 -25.61 -6.40 -7.04
CA ASN A 39 -26.26 -5.20 -6.47
C ASN A 39 -25.73 -4.71 -5.09
N LEU A 40 -24.60 -5.21 -4.58
CA LEU A 40 -23.84 -4.71 -3.45
C LEU A 40 -22.35 -4.94 -3.72
N VAL A 41 -21.59 -3.86 -3.94
CA VAL A 41 -20.13 -3.92 -4.14
C VAL A 41 -19.44 -3.51 -2.83
N LEU A 42 -19.16 -4.48 -1.96
CA LEU A 42 -18.27 -4.27 -0.82
C LEU A 42 -16.82 -4.43 -1.29
N VAL A 43 -16.10 -3.32 -1.45
CA VAL A 43 -14.67 -3.32 -1.84
C VAL A 43 -13.80 -3.14 -0.60
N ASP A 44 -13.00 -4.15 -0.25
CA ASP A 44 -12.01 -4.01 0.83
C ASP A 44 -10.83 -3.14 0.32
N PRO A 45 -10.54 -1.99 0.95
CA PRO A 45 -9.39 -1.16 0.54
C PRO A 45 -8.04 -1.84 0.77
N GLY A 46 -8.02 -2.99 1.47
CA GLY A 46 -6.81 -3.73 1.82
C GLY A 46 -6.20 -3.24 3.13
N TYR A 47 -4.88 -3.43 3.23
CA TYR A 47 -4.05 -3.04 4.37
C TYR A 47 -3.37 -1.67 4.17
N GLY A 48 -3.65 -0.97 3.07
CA GLY A 48 -3.17 0.38 2.80
C GLY A 48 -2.22 0.47 1.62
N TYR A 49 -1.52 1.60 1.51
CA TYR A 49 -0.59 1.88 0.42
C TYR A 49 0.58 2.76 0.85
N LEU A 50 1.70 2.60 0.15
CA LEU A 50 2.86 3.49 0.21
C LEU A 50 3.10 4.11 -1.17
N CYS A 51 3.57 5.35 -1.19
CA CYS A 51 3.85 6.11 -2.39
C CYS A 51 5.24 6.74 -2.30
N LEU A 52 6.13 6.28 -3.17
CA LEU A 52 7.46 6.82 -3.40
C LEU A 52 7.40 7.80 -4.57
N LYS A 53 7.69 9.07 -4.31
CA LYS A 53 7.69 10.15 -5.31
C LYS A 53 9.08 10.72 -5.49
N TYR A 54 9.60 10.67 -6.70
CA TYR A 54 10.88 11.29 -7.02
C TYR A 54 10.77 12.81 -7.07
N LYS A 55 11.77 13.49 -6.51
CA LYS A 55 11.86 14.96 -6.42
C LYS A 55 13.23 15.40 -6.93
N GLY A 56 13.30 15.65 -8.23
CA GLY A 56 14.54 15.98 -8.91
C GLY A 56 15.50 14.78 -8.97
N LYS A 57 16.81 15.06 -9.03
CA LYS A 57 17.84 14.04 -9.26
C LYS A 57 18.23 13.28 -8.00
N ASP A 58 18.31 13.97 -6.87
CA ASP A 58 18.98 13.43 -5.68
C ASP A 58 18.03 13.14 -4.50
N SER A 59 16.73 13.42 -4.67
CA SER A 59 15.76 13.22 -3.58
C SER A 59 14.49 12.50 -4.03
N ALA A 60 13.85 11.85 -3.08
CA ALA A 60 12.51 11.30 -3.21
C ALA A 60 11.76 11.50 -1.89
N LEU A 61 10.45 11.32 -1.90
CA LEU A 61 9.59 11.39 -0.73
C LEU A 61 8.81 10.09 -0.64
N LEU A 62 8.76 9.50 0.56
CA LEU A 62 7.90 8.36 0.82
C LEU A 62 6.76 8.77 1.75
N SER A 63 5.54 8.45 1.36
CA SER A 63 4.36 8.75 2.15
C SER A 63 3.32 7.66 1.99
N GLY A 64 2.39 7.53 2.92
CA GLY A 64 1.32 6.55 2.75
C GLY A 64 0.50 6.35 4.01
N VAL A 65 -0.45 5.43 3.88
CA VAL A 65 -1.38 5.06 4.93
C VAL A 65 -1.41 3.55 5.01
N LEU A 66 -1.18 3.01 6.20
CA LEU A 66 -1.17 1.58 6.49
C LEU A 66 -2.20 1.24 7.57
N ASP A 67 -2.85 0.10 7.44
CA ASP A 67 -3.79 -0.42 8.44
C ASP A 67 -3.03 -0.76 9.73
N GLU A 68 -3.44 -0.15 10.84
CA GLU A 68 -2.81 -0.33 12.15
C GLU A 68 -2.95 -1.77 12.68
N GLY A 69 -3.97 -2.52 12.25
CA GLY A 69 -4.19 -3.90 12.67
C GLY A 69 -3.19 -4.87 12.04
N PHE A 70 -2.87 -4.67 10.75
CA PHE A 70 -1.87 -5.47 10.03
C PHE A 70 -0.44 -4.97 10.25
N PHE A 71 -0.21 -3.67 10.08
CA PHE A 71 1.09 -3.01 10.28
C PHE A 71 1.23 -2.49 11.72
N ASN A 72 1.13 -3.42 12.67
CA ASN A 72 0.95 -3.13 14.09
C ASN A 72 2.25 -2.79 14.85
N THR A 73 3.42 -3.02 14.26
CA THR A 73 4.71 -2.64 14.85
C THR A 73 5.50 -1.73 13.92
N ASP A 74 6.51 -1.04 14.47
CA ASP A 74 7.38 -0.19 13.66
C ASP A 74 8.23 -1.04 12.70
N GLU A 75 8.62 -2.25 13.09
CA GLU A 75 9.48 -3.11 12.27
C GLU A 75 8.79 -3.61 10.99
N ILE A 76 7.48 -3.93 11.04
CA ILE A 76 6.75 -4.32 9.82
C ILE A 76 6.50 -3.11 8.90
N VAL A 77 6.40 -1.90 9.46
CA VAL A 77 6.33 -0.66 8.68
C VAL A 77 7.66 -0.38 7.99
N GLU A 78 8.78 -0.51 8.70
CA GLU A 78 10.13 -0.38 8.12
C GLU A 78 10.38 -1.46 7.06
N ALA A 79 9.91 -2.70 7.28
CA ALA A 79 9.97 -3.73 6.24
C ALA A 79 9.16 -3.36 4.98
N ALA A 80 8.00 -2.71 5.12
CA ALA A 80 7.22 -2.22 3.99
C ALA A 80 7.91 -1.05 3.26
N ILE A 81 8.59 -0.17 4.00
CA ILE A 81 9.45 0.89 3.45
C ILE A 81 10.59 0.27 2.62
N ASP A 82 11.26 -0.75 3.16
CA ASP A 82 12.35 -1.41 2.45
C ASP A 82 11.84 -2.17 1.23
N PHE A 83 10.67 -2.81 1.33
CA PHE A 83 10.02 -3.47 0.21
C PHE A 83 9.81 -2.51 -0.97
N ILE A 84 9.18 -1.34 -0.77
CA ILE A 84 9.00 -0.38 -1.86
C ILE A 84 10.35 0.15 -2.39
N LYS A 85 11.36 0.33 -1.53
CA LYS A 85 12.70 0.72 -1.97
C LYS A 85 13.36 -0.34 -2.86
N THR A 86 13.10 -1.63 -2.63
CA THR A 86 13.63 -2.70 -3.49
C THR A 86 13.07 -2.67 -4.90
N LEU A 87 11.85 -2.12 -5.08
CA LEU A 87 11.21 -1.97 -6.39
C LEU A 87 11.83 -0.84 -7.23
N SER A 88 12.69 -0.01 -6.63
CA SER A 88 13.30 1.12 -7.32
C SER A 88 14.82 1.16 -7.10
N PRO A 89 15.62 0.59 -8.03
CA PRO A 89 17.07 0.56 -7.90
C PRO A 89 17.69 1.96 -7.68
N ASP A 90 17.11 2.98 -8.29
CA ASP A 90 17.57 4.38 -8.25
C ASP A 90 17.37 5.06 -6.89
N VAL A 91 16.56 4.50 -6.00
CA VAL A 91 16.26 5.11 -4.70
C VAL A 91 17.41 4.96 -3.71
N LYS A 92 18.26 3.94 -3.88
CA LYS A 92 19.32 3.57 -2.92
C LYS A 92 20.33 4.68 -2.66
N ASN A 93 20.53 5.56 -3.64
CA ASN A 93 21.51 6.65 -3.57
C ASN A 93 20.86 8.02 -3.36
N ARG A 94 19.58 8.08 -3.01
CA ARG A 94 18.84 9.33 -2.85
C ARG A 94 18.48 9.59 -1.39
N TYR A 95 18.34 10.86 -1.05
CA TYR A 95 17.76 11.27 0.23
C TYR A 95 16.24 11.05 0.19
N VAL A 96 15.73 10.18 1.06
CA VAL A 96 14.30 9.79 1.09
C VAL A 96 13.72 9.89 2.50
N PRO A 97 13.30 11.09 2.94
CA PRO A 97 12.51 11.20 4.14
C PRO A 97 11.12 10.60 3.93
N TYR A 98 10.53 10.11 5.01
CA TYR A 98 9.26 9.42 4.97
C TYR A 98 8.29 9.89 6.06
N HIS A 99 6.99 9.86 5.72
CA HIS A 99 5.90 10.08 6.66
C HIS A 99 4.76 9.10 6.38
N ILE A 100 4.59 8.11 7.25
CA ILE A 100 3.63 7.02 7.07
C ILE A 100 2.64 7.06 8.23
N SER A 101 1.36 7.15 7.92
CA SER A 101 0.30 7.10 8.91
C SER A 101 -0.17 5.66 9.10
N ARG A 102 -0.20 5.18 10.34
CA ARG A 102 -0.99 3.99 10.69
C ARG A 102 -2.40 4.43 11.06
N VAL A 103 -3.41 3.81 10.49
CA VAL A 103 -4.80 4.19 10.70
C VAL A 103 -5.65 3.00 11.09
N LYS A 104 -6.63 3.25 11.96
CA LYS A 104 -7.70 2.32 12.29
C LYS A 104 -8.95 2.71 11.52
N LYS A 105 -9.50 1.77 10.75
CA LYS A 105 -10.80 1.92 10.09
C LYS A 105 -11.89 2.10 11.16
N SER A 106 -12.66 3.18 11.08
CA SER A 106 -13.71 3.51 12.05
C SER A 106 -15.11 3.45 11.46
N SER A 107 -15.24 3.70 10.15
CA SER A 107 -16.49 3.69 9.40
C SER A 107 -16.20 3.51 7.91
N TYR A 108 -17.25 3.31 7.12
CA TYR A 108 -17.20 3.23 5.67
C TYR A 108 -18.44 3.92 5.08
N VAL A 109 -18.33 4.31 3.81
CA VAL A 109 -19.44 4.77 2.99
C VAL A 109 -19.58 3.81 1.83
N GLU A 110 -20.79 3.35 1.57
CA GLU A 110 -21.09 2.37 0.55
C GLU A 110 -22.11 2.92 -0.43
N TYR A 111 -21.92 2.58 -1.70
CA TYR A 111 -22.90 2.80 -2.76
C TYR A 111 -23.11 1.47 -3.49
N ASN A 112 -24.36 1.06 -3.60
CA ASN A 112 -24.75 -0.25 -4.13
C ASN A 112 -25.20 -0.18 -5.60
N GLY A 113 -25.01 0.97 -6.27
CA GLY A 113 -25.45 1.17 -7.65
C GLY A 113 -26.87 1.71 -7.78
N GLU A 114 -27.62 1.84 -6.67
CA GLU A 114 -28.99 2.37 -6.66
C GLU A 114 -29.10 3.51 -5.63
N TYR A 115 -29.58 4.67 -6.06
CA TYR A 115 -30.03 5.78 -5.21
C TYR A 115 -31.50 6.07 -5.48
#